data_AF-A0A1Y6BD79-F1
#
_entry.id   AF-A0A1Y6BD79-F1
#
_cell.length_a   1.000
_cell.length_b   1.000
_cell.length_c   1.000
_cell.angle_alpha   90.00
_cell.angle_beta   90.00
_cell.angle_gamma   90.00
#
_symmetry.space_group_name_H-M   'P 1'
#
loop_
_entity.id
_entity.type
_entity.pdbx_description
1 polymer ?
#
loop_
_entity_poly.entity_id
_entity_poly.type
_entity_poly.pdbx_seq_one_letter_code
_entity_poly.pdbx_strand_id
1 'polypeptide(L)'
;MFSAVVLAGLIASLAMMGIMQLITYAGIANGDMIRAVGSLFTKQLKGSFGIGLAIYLLFGILFSWLYLSILSAIPQQRPEILLLIATLGGFVHGLLIGFALVSEIVGRHPVDRFQTTGYSVALAHIVGHVVFGFAIGVSYLNFNGLLSELTSTAFASTGFIFTGVALSIGLAFIVFNAVKNAPRSEQVAAKDSI
;
A
#
# COMPACT_ATOMS: atom_id res chain seq x y z
N MET A 1 -16.73 -13.99 4.29
CA MET A 1 -15.89 -12.86 4.74
C MET A 1 -14.46 -12.88 4.19
N PHE A 2 -13.65 -13.91 4.47
CA PHE A 2 -12.24 -13.98 4.01
C PHE A 2 -12.12 -13.88 2.48
N SER A 3 -13.02 -14.55 1.74
CA SER A 3 -13.09 -14.46 0.28
C SER A 3 -13.32 -13.03 -0.23
N ALA A 4 -14.25 -12.27 0.37
CA ALA A 4 -14.52 -10.88 -0.02
C ALA A 4 -13.34 -9.95 0.25
N VAL A 5 -12.67 -10.12 1.40
CA VAL A 5 -11.45 -9.38 1.75
C VAL A 5 -10.35 -9.64 0.74
N VAL A 6 -10.10 -10.92 0.44
CA VAL A 6 -9.07 -11.34 -0.52
C VAL A 6 -9.39 -10.80 -1.91
N LEU A 7 -10.62 -11.00 -2.40
CA LEU A 7 -11.04 -10.51 -3.71
C LEU A 7 -10.95 -8.99 -3.82
N ALA A 8 -11.47 -8.25 -2.83
CA ALA A 8 -11.39 -6.78 -2.82
C ALA A 8 -9.94 -6.30 -2.79
N GLY A 9 -9.08 -6.95 -1.99
CA GLY A 9 -7.67 -6.60 -1.91
C GLY A 9 -6.92 -6.87 -3.21
N LEU A 10 -7.17 -8.02 -3.84
CA LEU A 10 -6.58 -8.34 -5.14
C LEU A 10 -7.04 -7.36 -6.23
N ILE A 11 -8.34 -7.08 -6.31
CA ILE A 11 -8.91 -6.13 -7.28
C ILE A 11 -8.31 -4.74 -7.07
N ALA A 12 -8.29 -4.24 -5.84
CA ALA A 12 -7.78 -2.91 -5.53
C ALA A 12 -6.26 -2.80 -5.77
N SER A 13 -5.48 -3.84 -5.41
CA SER A 13 -4.05 -3.89 -5.72
C SER A 13 -3.77 -3.91 -7.22
N LEU A 14 -4.53 -4.69 -7.99
CA LEU A 14 -4.38 -4.73 -9.44
C LEU A 14 -4.78 -3.40 -10.09
N ALA A 15 -5.84 -2.74 -9.59
CA ALA A 15 -6.24 -1.42 -10.05
C ALA A 15 -5.15 -0.36 -9.78
N MET A 16 -4.60 -0.35 -8.56
CA MET A 16 -3.50 0.53 -8.19
C MET A 16 -2.24 0.24 -9.04
N MET A 17 -1.90 -1.02 -9.23
CA MET A 17 -0.79 -1.42 -10.11
C MET A 17 -0.99 -0.92 -11.54
N GLY A 18 -2.20 -1.08 -12.08
CA GLY A 18 -2.56 -0.61 -13.42
C GLY A 18 -2.40 0.91 -13.58
N ILE A 19 -2.89 1.70 -12.62
CA ILE A 19 -2.74 3.17 -12.71
C ILE A 19 -1.28 3.61 -12.54
N MET A 20 -0.52 2.97 -11.64
CA MET A 20 0.91 3.26 -11.47
C MET A 20 1.70 2.93 -12.74
N GLN A 21 1.35 1.83 -13.41
CA GLN A 21 1.95 1.44 -14.67
C GLN A 21 1.60 2.44 -15.79
N LEU A 22 0.36 2.93 -15.83
CA LEU A 22 -0.07 3.94 -16.79
C LEU A 22 0.70 5.27 -16.60
N ILE A 23 0.83 5.73 -15.35
CA ILE A 23 1.62 6.93 -15.01
C ILE A 23 3.08 6.76 -15.43
N THR A 24 3.62 5.55 -15.26
CA THR A 24 4.99 5.21 -15.69
C THR A 24 5.13 5.25 -17.21
N TYR A 25 4.19 4.66 -17.95
CA TYR A 25 4.18 4.70 -19.42
C TYR A 25 3.99 6.11 -19.97
N ALA A 26 3.25 6.96 -19.28
CA ALA A 26 3.10 8.38 -19.62
C ALA A 26 4.39 9.21 -19.34
N GLY A 27 5.43 8.61 -18.75
CA GLY A 27 6.69 9.30 -18.44
C GLY A 27 6.60 10.29 -17.28
N ILE A 28 5.50 10.29 -16.52
CA ILE A 28 5.26 11.26 -15.44
C ILE A 28 6.11 10.94 -14.20
N ALA A 29 6.16 9.67 -13.82
CA ALA A 29 6.89 9.21 -12.64
C ALA A 29 7.35 7.75 -12.80
N ASN A 30 8.47 7.38 -12.18
CA ASN A 30 8.95 6.00 -12.18
C ASN A 30 8.18 5.18 -11.13
N GLY A 31 7.02 4.65 -11.52
CA GLY A 31 6.07 3.98 -10.64
C GLY A 31 6.28 2.48 -10.44
N ASP A 32 7.45 1.94 -10.79
CA ASP A 32 7.79 0.51 -10.63
C ASP A 32 8.07 0.15 -9.16
N MET A 33 7.06 0.36 -8.32
CA MET A 33 7.10 0.13 -6.88
C MET A 33 7.18 -1.35 -6.54
N ILE A 34 6.68 -2.22 -7.42
CA ILE A 34 6.80 -3.67 -7.26
C ILE A 34 8.27 -4.05 -7.24
N ARG A 35 9.05 -3.62 -8.25
CA ARG A 35 10.47 -3.92 -8.26
C ARG A 35 11.23 -3.19 -7.16
N ALA A 36 10.84 -1.95 -6.83
CA ALA A 36 11.44 -1.19 -5.74
C ALA A 36 11.34 -1.97 -4.42
N VAL A 37 10.11 -2.30 -4.00
CA VAL A 37 9.85 -3.08 -2.78
C VAL A 37 10.56 -4.43 -2.82
N GLY A 38 10.47 -5.16 -3.94
CA GLY A 38 11.18 -6.43 -4.07
C GLY A 38 12.70 -6.30 -3.90
N SER A 39 13.27 -5.23 -4.44
CA SER A 39 14.72 -4.98 -4.38
C SER A 39 15.21 -4.52 -3.02
N LEU A 40 14.33 -4.10 -2.11
CA LEU A 40 14.67 -3.94 -0.69
C LEU A 40 15.08 -5.27 -0.06
N PHE A 41 14.49 -6.38 -0.49
CA PHE A 41 14.77 -7.72 0.03
C PHE A 41 15.84 -8.44 -0.78
N THR A 42 15.80 -8.35 -2.11
CA THR A 42 16.79 -9.02 -2.97
C THR A 42 18.10 -8.25 -3.10
N LYS A 43 18.16 -6.98 -2.67
CA LYS A 43 19.27 -6.04 -2.88
C LYS A 43 19.67 -5.80 -4.35
N GLN A 44 18.91 -6.34 -5.31
CA GLN A 44 19.20 -6.24 -6.73
C GLN A 44 17.90 -6.19 -7.55
N LEU A 45 17.94 -5.54 -8.71
CA LEU A 45 16.75 -5.41 -9.58
C LEU A 45 16.38 -6.74 -10.27
N LYS A 46 17.36 -7.60 -10.53
CA LYS A 46 17.13 -8.88 -11.21
C LYS A 46 16.49 -9.88 -10.24
N GLY A 47 15.28 -10.34 -10.57
CA GLY A 47 14.51 -11.24 -9.71
C GLY A 47 13.70 -10.56 -8.61
N SER A 48 13.74 -9.23 -8.47
CA SER A 48 12.97 -8.52 -7.44
C SER A 48 11.47 -8.52 -7.69
N PHE A 49 11.04 -8.60 -8.95
CA PHE A 49 9.62 -8.48 -9.32
C PHE A 49 8.71 -9.49 -8.60
N GLY A 50 9.10 -10.77 -8.54
CA GLY A 50 8.26 -11.81 -7.95
C GLY A 50 8.03 -11.61 -6.45
N ILE A 51 9.11 -11.32 -5.71
CA ILE A 51 9.05 -11.04 -4.27
C ILE A 51 8.25 -9.75 -4.02
N GLY A 52 8.52 -8.70 -4.80
CA GLY A 52 7.80 -7.45 -4.72
C GLY A 52 6.31 -7.60 -4.96
N LEU A 53 5.92 -8.40 -5.96
CA LEU A 53 4.52 -8.65 -6.30
C LEU A 53 3.81 -9.41 -5.19
N ALA A 54 4.45 -10.44 -4.64
CA ALA A 54 3.90 -11.22 -3.53
C ALA A 54 3.66 -10.33 -2.30
N ILE A 55 4.63 -9.49 -1.95
CA ILE A 55 4.51 -8.52 -0.86
C ILE A 55 3.38 -7.54 -1.15
N TYR A 56 3.36 -6.95 -2.34
CA TYR A 56 2.38 -5.96 -2.74
C TYR A 56 0.93 -6.48 -2.66
N LEU A 57 0.69 -7.72 -3.11
CA LEU A 57 -0.62 -8.37 -3.03
C LEU A 57 -0.99 -8.73 -1.58
N LEU A 58 -0.03 -9.22 -0.79
CA LEU A 58 -0.26 -9.55 0.62
C LEU A 58 -0.68 -8.31 1.42
N PHE A 59 0.02 -7.19 1.23
CA PHE A 59 -0.34 -5.91 1.84
C PHE A 59 -1.68 -5.38 1.32
N GLY A 60 -1.97 -5.57 0.04
CA GLY A 60 -3.29 -5.27 -0.52
C GLY A 60 -4.43 -5.98 0.20
N ILE A 61 -4.28 -7.28 0.46
CA ILE A 61 -5.25 -8.07 1.21
C ILE A 61 -5.36 -7.58 2.67
N LEU A 62 -4.23 -7.29 3.31
CA LEU A 62 -4.19 -6.76 4.69
C LEU A 62 -4.91 -5.41 4.80
N PHE A 63 -4.64 -4.47 3.89
CA PHE A 63 -5.28 -3.15 3.91
C PHE A 63 -6.74 -3.21 3.46
N SER A 64 -7.09 -4.11 2.55
CA SER A 64 -8.49 -4.41 2.23
C SER A 64 -9.26 -4.79 3.48
N TRP A 65 -8.74 -5.71 4.29
CA TRP A 65 -9.37 -6.09 5.56
C TRP A 65 -9.61 -4.88 6.47
N LEU A 66 -8.63 -3.99 6.61
CA LEU A 66 -8.76 -2.78 7.42
C LEU A 66 -9.85 -1.84 6.88
N TYR A 67 -9.86 -1.57 5.57
CA TYR A 67 -10.86 -0.70 4.94
C TYR A 67 -12.26 -1.27 5.06
N LEU A 68 -12.44 -2.55 4.74
CA LEU A 68 -13.74 -3.20 4.84
C LEU A 68 -14.24 -3.22 6.30
N SER A 69 -13.35 -3.40 7.27
CA SER A 69 -13.69 -3.32 8.69
C SER A 69 -14.21 -1.93 9.06
N ILE A 70 -13.52 -0.87 8.62
CA ILE A 70 -13.97 0.52 8.84
C ILE A 70 -15.33 0.77 8.19
N LEU A 71 -15.50 0.37 6.92
CA LEU A 71 -16.77 0.55 6.19
C LEU A 71 -17.93 -0.24 6.82
N SER A 72 -17.66 -1.45 7.34
CA SER A 72 -18.66 -2.29 8.02
C SER A 72 -19.09 -1.75 9.38
N ALA A 73 -18.25 -0.95 10.04
CA ALA A 73 -18.56 -0.33 11.31
C ALA A 73 -19.50 0.89 11.17
N ILE A 74 -19.75 1.35 9.95
CA ILE A 74 -20.55 2.55 9.67
C ILE A 74 -21.97 2.10 9.31
N PRO A 75 -22.96 2.27 10.22
CA PRO A 75 -24.31 1.78 10.00
C PRO A 75 -25.04 2.60 8.92
N GLN A 76 -25.76 1.89 8.04
CA GLN A 76 -26.84 2.41 7.19
C GLN A 76 -26.50 3.70 6.42
N GLN A 77 -25.31 3.75 5.81
CA GLN A 77 -24.94 4.86 4.95
C GLN A 77 -25.31 4.61 3.49
N ARG A 78 -25.71 5.70 2.82
CA ARG A 78 -25.99 5.67 1.39
C ARG A 78 -24.73 5.23 0.63
N PRO A 79 -24.87 4.46 -0.48
CA PRO A 79 -23.73 3.94 -1.23
C PRO A 79 -22.70 5.00 -1.62
N GLU A 80 -23.15 6.24 -1.91
CA GLU A 80 -22.24 7.31 -2.32
C GLU A 80 -21.32 7.75 -1.17
N ILE A 81 -21.81 7.71 0.07
CA ILE A 81 -21.03 8.10 1.26
C ILE A 81 -19.97 7.04 1.57
N LEU A 82 -20.33 5.75 1.48
CA LEU A 82 -19.37 4.66 1.68
C LEU A 82 -18.24 4.69 0.65
N LEU A 83 -18.58 4.97 -0.62
CA LEU A 83 -17.59 5.13 -1.69
C LEU A 83 -16.67 6.34 -1.45
N LEU A 84 -17.24 7.47 -1.01
CA LEU A 84 -16.48 8.66 -0.65
C LEU A 84 -15.53 8.38 0.51
N ILE A 85 -15.98 7.73 1.58
CA ILE A 85 -15.16 7.39 2.75
C ILE A 85 -14.01 6.46 2.34
N ALA A 86 -14.28 5.43 1.55
CA ALA A 86 -13.24 4.53 1.07
C ALA A 86 -12.18 5.26 0.22
N THR A 87 -12.63 6.16 -0.67
CA THR A 87 -11.76 6.96 -1.54
C THR A 87 -10.92 7.94 -0.73
N LEU A 88 -11.50 8.66 0.24
CA LEU A 88 -10.78 9.56 1.14
C LEU A 88 -9.82 8.80 2.06
N GLY A 89 -10.21 7.62 2.53
CA GLY A 89 -9.30 6.72 3.23
C GLY A 89 -8.09 6.38 2.36
N GLY A 90 -8.33 6.04 1.09
CA GLY A 90 -7.30 5.90 0.05
C GLY A 90 -6.36 7.09 -0.02
N PHE A 91 -6.90 8.31 -0.11
CA PHE A 91 -6.13 9.54 -0.13
C PHE A 91 -5.25 9.70 1.12
N VAL A 92 -5.83 9.53 2.32
CA VAL A 92 -5.09 9.65 3.60
C VAL A 92 -3.98 8.61 3.69
N HIS A 93 -4.27 7.36 3.34
CA HIS A 93 -3.27 6.30 3.31
C HIS A 93 -2.16 6.61 2.30
N GLY A 94 -2.54 7.09 1.11
CA GLY A 94 -1.61 7.55 0.09
C GLY A 94 -0.69 8.67 0.58
N LEU A 95 -1.19 9.62 1.37
CA LEU A 95 -0.36 10.65 1.98
C LEU A 95 0.66 10.03 2.93
N LEU A 96 0.23 9.14 3.83
CA LEU A 96 1.13 8.47 4.79
C LEU A 96 2.25 7.70 4.07
N ILE A 97 1.90 6.91 3.06
CA ILE A 97 2.88 6.13 2.30
C ILE A 97 3.74 7.03 1.40
N GLY A 98 3.15 8.05 0.77
CA GLY A 98 3.88 9.01 -0.07
C GLY A 98 4.94 9.77 0.72
N PHE A 99 4.61 10.21 1.94
CA PHE A 99 5.59 10.81 2.85
C PHE A 99 6.66 9.81 3.28
N ALA A 100 6.29 8.57 3.62
CA ALA A 100 7.25 7.53 3.97
C ALA A 100 8.22 7.22 2.82
N LEU A 101 7.73 7.18 1.57
CA LEU A 101 8.58 6.97 0.39
C LEU A 101 9.63 8.08 0.25
N VAL A 102 9.23 9.35 0.34
CA VAL A 102 10.14 10.49 0.14
C VAL A 102 11.11 10.68 1.31
N SER A 103 10.68 10.38 2.54
CA SER A 103 11.52 10.58 3.73
C SER A 103 12.48 9.42 4.01
N GLU A 104 12.07 8.17 3.73
CA GLU A 104 12.82 6.98 4.18
C GLU A 104 13.51 6.21 3.05
N ILE A 105 12.95 6.23 1.84
CA ILE A 105 13.44 5.41 0.73
C ILE A 105 14.42 6.20 -0.16
N VAL A 106 14.17 7.51 -0.32
CA VAL A 106 15.05 8.41 -1.07
C VAL A 106 16.40 8.54 -0.34
N GLY A 107 17.48 8.19 -1.06
CA GLY A 107 18.85 8.24 -0.54
C GLY A 107 19.35 7.02 0.26
N ARG A 108 18.50 6.02 0.53
CA ARG A 108 18.92 4.78 1.25
C ARG A 108 18.55 3.48 0.54
N HIS A 109 17.77 3.55 -0.53
CA HIS A 109 17.40 2.37 -1.30
C HIS A 109 18.64 1.65 -1.87
N PRO A 110 18.75 0.31 -1.83
CA PRO A 110 19.93 -0.44 -2.30
C PRO A 110 20.19 -0.38 -3.82
N VAL A 111 19.36 0.33 -4.58
CA VAL A 111 19.42 0.42 -6.04
C VAL A 111 19.26 1.88 -6.44
N ASP A 112 20.27 2.43 -7.11
CA ASP A 112 20.40 3.86 -7.41
C ASP A 112 19.20 4.42 -8.19
N ARG A 113 18.63 3.63 -9.10
CA ARG A 113 17.42 4.01 -9.86
C ARG A 113 16.24 4.42 -8.97
N PHE A 114 16.14 3.86 -7.77
CA PHE A 114 15.08 4.19 -6.82
C PHE A 114 15.53 5.20 -5.75
N GLN A 115 16.84 5.48 -5.60
CA GLN A 115 17.34 6.48 -4.66
C GLN A 115 17.02 7.92 -5.09
N THR A 116 16.82 8.16 -6.39
CA THR A 116 16.55 9.49 -6.97
C THR A 116 15.06 9.74 -7.23
N THR A 117 14.17 8.91 -6.66
CA THR A 117 12.73 9.08 -6.88
C THR A 117 12.21 10.31 -6.14
N GLY A 118 11.95 11.38 -6.90
CA GLY A 118 11.47 12.65 -6.35
C GLY A 118 9.99 12.65 -5.94
N TYR A 119 9.51 13.84 -5.57
CA TYR A 119 8.11 14.09 -5.18
C TYR A 119 7.06 13.61 -6.19
N SER A 120 7.40 13.50 -7.47
CA SER A 120 6.51 12.97 -8.50
C SER A 120 6.08 11.52 -8.25
N VAL A 121 6.96 10.69 -7.67
CA VAL A 121 6.63 9.30 -7.31
C VAL A 121 5.68 9.25 -6.12
N ALA A 122 5.89 10.09 -5.10
CA ALA A 122 4.95 10.18 -3.97
C ALA A 122 3.57 10.65 -4.42
N LEU A 123 3.49 11.68 -5.27
CA LEU A 123 2.23 12.15 -5.84
C LEU A 123 1.54 11.06 -6.67
N ALA A 124 2.29 10.35 -7.51
CA ALA A 124 1.75 9.21 -8.25
C ALA A 124 1.22 8.12 -7.29
N HIS A 125 1.93 7.84 -6.20
CA HIS A 125 1.52 6.85 -5.21
C HIS A 125 0.25 7.26 -4.46
N ILE A 126 0.08 8.55 -4.15
CA ILE A 126 -1.17 9.08 -3.59
C ILE A 126 -2.32 8.81 -4.56
N VAL A 127 -2.17 9.11 -5.84
CA VAL A 127 -3.18 8.80 -6.88
C VAL A 127 -3.47 7.31 -6.92
N GLY A 128 -2.44 6.46 -6.87
CA GLY A 128 -2.58 5.02 -6.77
C GLY A 128 -3.44 4.58 -5.59
N HIS A 129 -3.21 5.13 -4.40
CA HIS A 129 -3.99 4.80 -3.22
C HIS A 129 -5.41 5.36 -3.23
N VAL A 130 -5.66 6.50 -3.90
CA VAL A 130 -7.03 6.98 -4.16
C VAL A 130 -7.79 5.95 -5.01
N VAL A 131 -7.17 5.45 -6.08
CA VAL A 131 -7.75 4.39 -6.92
C VAL A 131 -7.95 3.09 -6.12
N PHE A 132 -7.00 2.72 -5.27
CA PHE A 132 -7.12 1.57 -4.37
C PHE A 132 -8.36 1.72 -3.46
N GLY A 133 -8.49 2.85 -2.76
CA GLY A 133 -9.63 3.12 -1.87
C GLY A 133 -10.97 3.11 -2.60
N PHE A 134 -11.02 3.71 -3.80
CA PHE A 134 -12.20 3.66 -4.67
C PHE A 134 -12.57 2.21 -5.04
N ALA A 135 -11.59 1.41 -5.49
CA ALA A 135 -11.81 0.01 -5.85
C ALA A 135 -12.30 -0.84 -4.66
N ILE A 136 -11.80 -0.58 -3.45
CA ILE A 136 -12.32 -1.20 -2.22
C ILE A 136 -13.78 -0.79 -1.98
N GLY A 137 -14.12 0.50 -2.09
CA GLY A 137 -15.49 0.98 -1.92
C GLY A 137 -16.47 0.31 -2.91
N VAL A 138 -16.09 0.23 -4.19
CA VAL A 138 -16.87 -0.49 -5.20
C VAL A 138 -17.00 -1.98 -4.83
N SER A 139 -15.91 -2.63 -4.45
CA SER A 139 -15.91 -4.04 -4.06
C SER A 139 -16.83 -4.29 -2.85
N TYR A 140 -16.79 -3.41 -1.84
CA TYR A 140 -17.64 -3.49 -0.65
C TYR A 140 -19.13 -3.43 -1.02
N LEU A 141 -19.51 -2.49 -1.88
CA LEU A 141 -20.90 -2.33 -2.32
C LEU A 141 -21.40 -3.55 -3.12
N ASN A 142 -20.55 -4.14 -3.96
CA ASN A 142 -20.91 -5.29 -4.80
C ASN A 142 -20.87 -6.62 -4.03
N PHE A 143 -20.03 -6.74 -3.00
CA PHE A 143 -19.91 -7.94 -2.17
C PHE A 143 -20.72 -7.86 -0.87
N ASN A 144 -21.54 -6.81 -0.68
CA ASN A 144 -22.27 -6.57 0.57
C ASN A 144 -23.25 -7.70 0.93
N GLY A 145 -23.83 -8.39 -0.05
CA GLY A 145 -24.64 -9.60 0.16
C GLY A 145 -23.85 -10.81 0.69
N LEU A 146 -22.53 -10.81 0.55
CA LEU A 146 -21.58 -11.82 1.07
C LEU A 146 -20.98 -11.41 2.45
N LEU A 147 -21.30 -10.20 2.93
CA LEU A 147 -20.71 -9.54 4.11
C LEU A 147 -21.69 -9.40 5.29
N SER A 148 -22.92 -9.89 5.16
CA SER A 148 -24.02 -9.75 6.15
C SER A 148 -23.86 -10.53 7.46
N GLU A 149 -22.78 -11.28 7.66
CA GLU A 149 -22.48 -12.01 8.91
C GLU A 149 -21.65 -11.22 9.94
N LEU A 150 -21.19 -10.01 9.60
CA LEU A 150 -20.36 -9.18 10.50
C LEU A 150 -21.15 -8.46 11.60
N THR A 151 -22.46 -8.27 11.42
CA THR A 151 -23.26 -7.41 12.31
C THR A 151 -23.62 -8.04 13.66
N SER A 152 -23.43 -9.36 13.86
CA SER A 152 -23.79 -10.01 15.14
C SER A 152 -22.61 -10.36 16.06
N THR A 153 -21.35 -10.33 15.59
CA THR A 153 -20.21 -10.84 16.41
C THR A 153 -18.96 -9.95 16.48
N ALA A 154 -18.71 -9.06 15.50
CA ALA A 154 -17.45 -8.29 15.46
C ALA A 154 -17.48 -6.93 16.19
N PHE A 155 -18.66 -6.45 16.58
CA PHE A 155 -18.81 -5.16 17.28
C PHE A 155 -18.29 -5.18 18.73
N ALA A 156 -17.88 -6.34 19.25
CA ALA A 156 -17.54 -6.52 20.66
C ALA A 156 -16.08 -6.22 21.04
N SER A 157 -15.17 -5.88 20.12
CA SER A 157 -13.85 -5.41 20.56
C SER A 157 -13.21 -4.36 19.65
N THR A 158 -13.29 -3.12 20.13
CA THR A 158 -12.44 -1.98 19.75
C THR A 158 -10.95 -2.34 19.62
N GLY A 159 -10.47 -3.41 20.26
CA GLY A 159 -9.09 -3.90 20.18
C GLY A 159 -8.60 -4.31 18.77
N PHE A 160 -9.46 -4.78 17.87
CA PHE A 160 -9.00 -5.27 16.56
C PHE A 160 -8.62 -4.16 15.57
N ILE A 161 -9.31 -3.01 15.59
CA ILE A 161 -8.96 -1.84 14.78
C ILE A 161 -7.61 -1.27 15.23
N PHE A 162 -7.37 -1.19 16.54
CA PHE A 162 -6.09 -0.80 17.10
C PHE A 162 -4.96 -1.77 16.72
N THR A 163 -5.24 -3.08 16.70
CA THR A 163 -4.24 -4.10 16.32
C THR A 163 -3.86 -3.99 14.83
N GLY A 164 -4.83 -3.75 13.94
CA GLY A 164 -4.58 -3.54 12.52
C GLY A 164 -3.74 -2.28 12.23
N VAL A 165 -4.07 -1.16 12.89
CA VAL A 165 -3.29 0.09 12.79
C VAL A 165 -1.90 -0.07 13.40
N ALA A 166 -1.79 -0.73 14.57
CA ALA A 166 -0.51 -0.99 15.24
C ALA A 166 0.39 -1.95 14.43
N LEU A 167 -0.17 -2.96 13.76
CA LEU A 167 0.58 -3.83 12.84
C LEU A 167 1.08 -3.07 11.61
N SER A 168 0.26 -2.15 11.07
CA SER A 168 0.63 -1.31 9.93
C SER A 168 1.80 -0.37 10.29
N ILE A 169 1.74 0.25 11.47
CA ILE A 169 2.81 1.12 12.01
C ILE A 169 4.05 0.29 12.39
N GLY A 170 3.87 -0.85 13.05
CA GLY A 170 4.95 -1.73 13.47
C GLY A 170 5.72 -2.33 12.29
N LEU A 171 5.04 -2.64 11.19
CA LEU A 171 5.69 -3.16 9.99
C LEU A 171 6.40 -2.06 9.20
N ALA A 172 5.86 -0.83 9.18
CA ALA A 172 6.60 0.35 8.72
C ALA A 172 7.87 0.56 9.56
N PHE A 173 7.81 0.30 10.87
CA PHE A 173 8.97 0.36 11.77
C PHE A 173 9.98 -0.78 11.54
N ILE A 174 9.54 -1.98 11.16
CA ILE A 174 10.42 -3.11 10.78
C ILE A 174 11.15 -2.79 9.48
N VAL A 175 10.43 -2.29 8.46
CA VAL A 175 11.04 -1.85 7.19
C VAL A 175 12.05 -0.72 7.47
N PHE A 176 11.69 0.23 8.33
CA PHE A 176 12.58 1.29 8.81
C PHE A 176 13.86 0.75 9.46
N ASN A 177 13.74 -0.20 10.40
CA ASN A 177 14.90 -0.79 11.07
C ASN A 177 15.78 -1.63 10.13
N ALA A 178 15.19 -2.32 9.16
CA ALA A 178 15.93 -3.07 8.15
C ALA A 178 16.78 -2.12 7.27
N VAL A 179 16.24 -0.95 6.90
CA VAL A 179 16.97 0.09 6.15
C VAL A 179 18.04 0.76 7.00
N LYS A 180 17.73 1.12 8.26
CA LYS A 180 18.65 1.79 9.18
C LYS A 180 19.91 0.96 9.50
N ASN A 181 19.77 -0.36 9.59
CA ASN A 181 20.84 -1.26 10.01
C ASN A 181 21.64 -1.87 8.85
N ALA A 182 21.41 -1.43 7.61
CA ALA A 182 22.23 -1.86 6.47
C ALA A 182 23.70 -1.37 6.63
N PRO A 183 24.71 -2.23 6.44
CA PRO A 183 26.10 -1.92 6.76
C PRO A 183 26.69 -0.77 5.91
N ARG A 184 27.38 0.16 6.59
CA ARG A 184 27.91 1.43 6.06
C ARG A 184 28.98 1.27 4.97
N SER A 185 29.60 0.10 4.82
CA SER A 185 30.56 -0.19 3.75
C SER A 185 29.91 -0.24 2.36
N GLU A 186 28.60 -0.49 2.28
CA GLU A 186 27.83 -0.41 1.02
C GLU A 186 27.48 1.05 0.65
N GLN A 187 27.62 2.01 1.58
CA GLN A 187 27.24 3.43 1.38
C GLN A 187 28.42 4.31 0.90
N VAL A 188 29.66 3.88 1.11
CA VAL A 188 30.86 4.67 0.74
C VAL A 188 31.31 4.37 -0.69
N ALA A 189 31.18 3.13 -1.16
CA ALA A 189 31.60 2.74 -2.51
C ALA A 189 30.82 3.45 -3.65
N ALA A 190 29.62 3.98 -3.37
CA ALA A 190 28.81 4.74 -4.32
C ALA A 190 29.15 6.25 -4.36
N LYS A 191 29.91 6.74 -3.38
CA LYS A 191 30.28 8.17 -3.30
C LYS A 191 31.58 8.49 -4.04
N ASP A 192 32.43 7.48 -4.25
CA ASP A 192 33.78 7.64 -4.82
C ASP A 192 33.84 7.44 -6.34
N SER A 193 32.69 7.29 -7.02
CA SER A 193 32.60 7.09 -8.48
C SER A 193 31.97 8.27 -9.24
N ILE A 194 32.07 9.50 -8.70
CA ILE A 194 31.73 10.75 -9.40
C ILE A 194 33.00 11.55 -9.65
#